data_AF-A0A453D6X8-F1
#
_entry.id   AF-A0A453D6X8-F1
#
_cell.length_a   1.000
_cell.length_b   1.000
_cell.length_c   1.000
_cell.angle_alpha   90.00
_cell.angle_beta   90.00
_cell.angle_gamma   90.00
#
_symmetry.space_group_name_H-M   'P 1'
#
loop_
_entity.id
_entity.type
_entity.pdbx_description
1 polymer ?
#
loop_
_entity_poly.entity_id
_entity_poly.type
_entity_poly.pdbx_seq_one_letter_code
_entity_poly.pdbx_strand_id
1 'polypeptide(L)'
;MAMGNPLIMRQDSTNGSLRGKEKEVWLKDFNYAVFGLGNRQYEHFNKVAKEVDELLLEQGGKRLVPCGLGDDDQCIEDDFTAWKELVWPELDQLLRDEDDTTGATTPYTAAIPEYRVVFIDKSDLEFEDKSWTLANGNGVIDAQHPCRANVAVRKELHKPA
;
A
#
# COMPACT_ATOMS: atom_id res chain seq x y z
N MET A 1 62.44 11.36 35.57
CA MET A 1 61.65 12.59 35.46
C MET A 1 62.22 13.41 34.32
N ALA A 2 61.58 13.38 33.15
CA ALA A 2 61.92 14.25 32.03
C ALA A 2 60.72 15.19 31.83
N MET A 3 61.03 16.49 31.80
CA MET A 3 60.08 17.59 31.72
C MET A 3 59.37 17.62 30.37
N GLY A 4 58.08 17.97 30.40
CA GLY A 4 57.27 18.20 29.23
C GLY A 4 57.72 19.44 28.44
N ASN A 5 57.44 19.39 27.14
CA ASN A 5 57.37 20.54 26.24
C ASN A 5 56.17 20.37 25.30
N PRO A 6 55.60 21.46 24.77
CA PRO A 6 54.16 21.66 24.73
C PRO A 6 53.55 21.54 23.33
N LEU A 7 52.21 21.53 23.36
CA LEU A 7 51.25 21.54 22.26
C LEU A 7 51.67 22.41 21.06
N ILE A 8 51.89 21.77 19.91
CA ILE A 8 51.75 22.42 18.60
C ILE A 8 50.36 22.04 18.07
N MET A 9 49.44 22.99 18.17
CA MET A 9 48.19 23.00 17.40
C MET A 9 48.56 23.12 15.92
N ARG A 10 48.52 22.00 15.18
CA ARG A 10 48.45 22.07 13.72
C ARG A 10 47.03 22.47 13.35
N GLN A 11 46.91 23.66 12.75
CA GLN A 11 45.75 24.06 11.98
C GLN A 11 45.66 23.15 10.76
N ASP A 12 44.78 22.15 10.80
CA ASP A 12 44.33 21.51 9.57
C ASP A 12 43.01 22.16 9.16
N SER A 13 43.20 23.07 8.20
CA SER A 13 42.28 23.58 7.20
C SER A 13 40.94 22.85 7.17
N THR A 14 39.87 23.60 7.42
CA THR A 14 38.49 23.22 7.14
C THR A 14 38.35 22.82 5.68
N ASN A 15 38.51 21.53 5.39
CA ASN A 15 37.98 20.95 4.17
C ASN A 15 36.49 20.76 4.43
N GLY A 16 35.71 21.79 4.09
CA GLY A 16 34.27 21.69 3.89
C GLY A 16 34.01 20.77 2.71
N SER A 17 34.28 19.48 2.89
CA SER A 17 33.83 18.45 1.97
C SER A 17 32.33 18.39 2.13
N LEU A 18 31.64 18.88 1.10
CA LEU A 18 30.22 18.68 0.87
C LEU A 18 29.94 17.24 1.24
N ARG A 19 29.23 17.05 2.36
CA ARG A 19 28.69 15.77 2.79
C ARG A 19 27.80 15.31 1.66
N GLY A 20 28.38 14.58 0.70
CA GLY A 20 27.64 13.67 -0.14
C GLY A 20 26.87 12.84 0.85
N LYS A 21 25.55 13.06 0.90
CA LYS A 21 24.68 12.06 1.48
C LYS A 21 24.89 10.85 0.58
N GLU A 22 25.81 9.97 0.94
CA GLU A 22 25.73 8.59 0.48
C GLU A 22 24.32 8.18 0.90
N LYS A 23 23.39 8.16 -0.07
CA LYS A 23 22.06 7.63 0.14
C LYS A 23 22.32 6.16 0.41
N GLU A 24 22.41 5.79 1.69
CA GLU A 24 22.43 4.40 2.07
C GLU A 24 21.12 3.79 1.55
N VAL A 25 21.28 2.96 0.54
CA VAL A 25 20.20 2.28 -0.16
C VAL A 25 19.78 1.11 0.73
N TRP A 26 18.62 1.21 1.38
CA TRP A 26 18.18 0.25 2.40
C TRP A 26 17.40 -0.96 1.85
N LEU A 27 16.89 -0.89 0.62
CA LEU A 27 15.95 -1.87 0.06
C LEU A 27 16.56 -2.73 -1.07
N LYS A 28 17.87 -2.98 -1.06
CA LYS A 28 18.60 -3.69 -2.14
C LYS A 28 18.08 -5.10 -2.46
N ASP A 29 17.51 -5.78 -1.47
CA ASP A 29 16.97 -7.14 -1.61
C ASP A 29 15.43 -7.16 -1.61
N PHE A 30 14.80 -6.00 -1.75
CA PHE A 30 13.35 -5.86 -1.80
C PHE A 30 12.85 -5.89 -3.23
N ASN A 31 12.18 -6.98 -3.62
CA ASN A 31 11.47 -7.06 -4.89
C ASN A 31 10.06 -6.50 -4.73
N TYR A 32 9.61 -5.66 -5.65
CA TYR A 32 8.30 -5.01 -5.56
C TYR A 32 7.61 -4.87 -6.93
N ALA A 33 6.30 -4.72 -6.88
CA ALA A 33 5.47 -4.33 -8.02
C ALA A 33 4.41 -3.33 -7.52
N VAL A 34 4.19 -2.24 -8.26
CA VAL A 34 3.21 -1.20 -7.91
C VAL A 34 2.10 -1.18 -8.94
N PHE A 35 0.85 -1.21 -8.47
CA PHE A 35 -0.33 -0.92 -9.28
C PHE A 35 -1.02 0.32 -8.74
N GLY A 36 -1.12 1.36 -9.55
CA GLY A 36 -1.78 2.60 -9.23
C GLY A 36 -3.26 2.59 -9.57
N LEU A 37 -4.08 3.07 -8.64
CA LEU A 37 -5.49 3.37 -8.87
C LEU A 37 -5.60 4.88 -9.11
N GLY A 38 -5.85 5.26 -10.37
CA GLY A 38 -5.94 6.65 -10.78
C GLY A 38 -7.18 6.90 -11.62
N ASN A 39 -7.38 8.17 -11.95
CA ASN A 39 -8.45 8.61 -12.84
C ASN A 39 -7.92 9.77 -13.69
N ARG A 40 -7.97 9.65 -15.02
CA ARG A 40 -7.40 10.63 -15.96
C ARG A 40 -8.12 11.98 -15.97
N GLN A 41 -9.31 12.08 -15.39
CA GLN A 41 -10.03 13.35 -15.24
C GLN A 41 -9.37 14.27 -14.19
N TYR A 42 -8.51 13.73 -13.33
CA TYR A 42 -7.72 14.51 -12.38
C TYR A 42 -6.41 14.98 -13.00
N GLU A 43 -5.96 16.17 -12.59
CA GLU A 43 -4.72 16.80 -13.10
C GLU A 43 -3.47 15.92 -12.88
N HIS A 44 -3.49 15.08 -11.84
CA HIS A 44 -2.34 14.28 -11.41
C HIS A 44 -2.65 12.78 -11.51
N PHE A 45 -2.77 12.29 -12.74
CA PHE A 45 -3.03 10.87 -13.02
C PHE A 45 -1.96 9.95 -12.41
N ASN A 46 -2.39 9.10 -11.46
CA ASN A 46 -1.58 8.08 -10.78
C ASN A 46 -0.31 8.63 -10.10
N LYS A 47 -0.34 9.88 -9.62
CA LYS A 47 0.84 10.54 -9.03
C LYS A 47 1.44 9.76 -7.85
N VAL A 48 0.59 9.29 -6.93
CA VAL A 48 1.06 8.50 -5.77
C VAL A 48 1.76 7.22 -6.22
N ALA A 49 1.21 6.50 -7.20
CA ALA A 49 1.80 5.27 -7.70
C ALA A 49 3.18 5.51 -8.33
N LYS A 50 3.30 6.55 -9.15
CA LYS A 50 4.57 6.98 -9.77
C LYS A 50 5.60 7.39 -8.71
N GLU A 51 5.20 8.19 -7.73
CA GLU A 51 6.09 8.63 -6.66
C GLU A 51 6.57 7.45 -5.80
N VAL A 52 5.69 6.52 -5.43
CA VAL A 52 6.07 5.32 -4.66
C VAL A 52 7.02 4.43 -5.47
N ASP A 53 6.72 4.22 -6.75
CA ASP A 53 7.53 3.42 -7.67
C ASP A 53 8.93 4.02 -7.89
N GLU A 54 9.04 5.35 -8.02
CA GLU A 54 10.32 6.07 -8.09
C GLU A 54 11.08 6.00 -6.77
N LEU A 55 10.41 6.24 -5.63
CA LEU A 55 11.03 6.21 -4.31
C LEU A 55 11.58 4.81 -3.98
N LEU A 56 10.83 3.75 -4.26
CA LEU A 56 11.30 2.38 -4.04
C LEU A 56 12.51 2.04 -4.91
N LEU A 57 12.52 2.51 -6.17
CA LEU A 57 13.67 2.36 -7.06
C LEU A 57 14.90 3.12 -6.54
N GLU A 58 14.72 4.37 -6.08
CA GLU A 58 15.79 5.18 -5.49
C GLU A 58 16.39 4.55 -4.22
N GLN A 59 15.58 3.83 -3.45
CA GLN A 59 15.99 3.11 -2.25
C GLN A 59 16.57 1.71 -2.56
N GLY A 60 16.73 1.38 -3.84
CA GLY A 60 17.39 0.16 -4.34
C GLY A 60 16.49 -1.06 -4.45
N GLY A 61 15.19 -0.87 -4.32
CA GLY A 61 14.22 -1.92 -4.60
C GLY A 61 14.32 -2.38 -6.04
N LYS A 62 14.12 -3.67 -6.26
CA LYS A 62 14.09 -4.31 -7.57
C LYS A 62 12.64 -4.38 -8.04
N ARG A 63 12.34 -3.65 -9.11
CA ARG A 63 11.02 -3.67 -9.72
C ARG A 63 10.83 -4.96 -10.51
N LEU A 64 9.80 -5.74 -10.18
CA LEU A 64 9.43 -6.96 -10.91
C LEU A 64 8.81 -6.63 -12.27
N VAL A 65 7.83 -5.72 -12.27
CA VAL A 65 7.12 -5.28 -13.49
C VAL A 65 6.96 -3.77 -13.53
N PRO A 66 6.78 -3.15 -14.70
CA PRO A 66 6.45 -1.74 -14.81
C PRO A 66 5.25 -1.35 -13.92
N CYS A 67 5.27 -0.12 -13.39
CA CYS A 67 4.16 0.41 -12.60
C CYS A 67 2.87 0.35 -13.42
N GLY A 68 1.86 -0.36 -12.90
CA GLY A 68 0.53 -0.38 -13.49
C GLY A 68 -0.15 0.97 -13.25
N LEU A 69 -0.83 1.50 -14.27
CA LEU A 69 -1.49 2.80 -14.22
C LEU A 69 -2.98 2.62 -14.53
N GLY A 70 -3.74 2.11 -13.55
CA GLY A 70 -5.17 1.89 -13.71
C GLY A 70 -5.94 3.21 -13.85
N ASP A 71 -6.95 3.20 -14.73
CA ASP A 71 -7.81 4.35 -14.99
C ASP A 71 -9.29 4.05 -14.70
N ASP A 72 -9.81 4.66 -13.65
CA ASP A 72 -11.21 4.57 -13.22
C ASP A 72 -12.20 5.25 -14.19
N ASP A 73 -11.73 6.13 -15.08
CA ASP A 73 -12.56 6.70 -16.15
C ASP A 73 -12.88 5.68 -17.26
N GLN A 74 -12.07 4.62 -17.38
CA GLN A 74 -12.24 3.54 -18.36
C GLN A 74 -12.65 2.24 -17.67
N CYS A 75 -11.77 1.24 -17.68
CA CYS A 75 -12.00 -0.06 -17.06
C CYS A 75 -10.77 -0.44 -16.24
N ILE A 76 -10.77 -0.03 -14.97
CA ILE A 76 -9.67 -0.29 -14.04
C ILE A 76 -9.47 -1.80 -13.78
N GLU A 77 -10.53 -2.61 -13.91
CA GLU A 77 -10.44 -4.07 -13.79
C GLU A 77 -9.64 -4.71 -14.92
N ASP A 78 -9.79 -4.21 -16.16
CA ASP A 78 -9.02 -4.69 -17.31
C ASP A 78 -7.55 -4.27 -17.18
N ASP A 79 -7.29 -3.02 -16.77
CA ASP A 79 -5.93 -2.53 -16.50
C ASP A 79 -5.25 -3.37 -15.40
N PHE A 80 -5.99 -3.71 -14.35
CA PHE A 80 -5.49 -4.57 -13.27
C PHE A 80 -5.21 -5.99 -13.76
N THR A 81 -6.12 -6.56 -14.55
CA THR A 81 -5.95 -7.90 -15.11
C THR A 81 -4.73 -7.95 -16.02
N ALA A 82 -4.57 -6.99 -16.92
CA ALA A 82 -3.40 -6.91 -17.81
C ALA A 82 -2.09 -6.77 -17.03
N TRP A 83 -2.06 -5.94 -15.99
CA TRP A 83 -0.89 -5.80 -15.13
C TRP A 83 -0.59 -7.08 -14.34
N LYS A 84 -1.62 -7.73 -13.78
CA LYS A 84 -1.50 -8.97 -13.01
C LYS A 84 -0.92 -10.12 -13.84
N GLU A 85 -1.30 -10.23 -15.11
CA GLU A 85 -0.72 -11.21 -16.05
C GLU A 85 0.78 -10.99 -16.30
N LEU A 86 1.29 -9.77 -16.12
CA LEU A 86 2.73 -9.50 -16.17
C LEU A 86 3.44 -9.87 -14.86
N VAL A 87 2.75 -9.74 -13.71
CA VAL A 87 3.32 -10.00 -12.38
C VAL A 87 3.54 -11.49 -12.14
N TRP A 88 2.57 -12.34 -12.51
CA TRP A 88 2.63 -13.77 -12.19
C TRP A 88 3.89 -14.47 -12.70
N PRO A 89 4.34 -14.28 -13.96
CA PRO A 89 5.56 -14.95 -14.44
C PRO A 89 6.83 -14.55 -13.67
N GLU A 90 6.93 -13.29 -13.25
CA GLU A 90 8.07 -12.78 -12.47
C GLU A 90 8.02 -13.29 -11.02
N LEU A 91 6.81 -13.33 -10.45
CA LEU A 91 6.61 -13.83 -9.10
C LEU A 91 6.82 -15.35 -9.00
N ASP A 92 6.36 -16.10 -9.99
CA ASP A 92 6.59 -17.55 -10.10
C ASP A 92 8.08 -17.87 -10.17
N GLN A 93 8.86 -17.09 -10.92
CA GLN A 93 10.33 -17.25 -10.97
C GLN A 93 11.00 -16.98 -9.62
N LEU A 94 10.47 -16.02 -8.85
CA LEU A 94 11.03 -15.66 -7.55
C LEU A 94 10.67 -16.66 -6.44
N LEU A 95 9.49 -17.27 -6.52
CA LEU A 95 8.96 -18.18 -5.48
C LEU A 95 9.23 -19.66 -5.73
N ARG A 96 9.71 -20.04 -6.92
CA ARG A 96 10.06 -21.43 -7.24
C ARG A 96 11.40 -21.83 -6.63
N ASP A 97 11.41 -22.97 -5.97
CA ASP A 97 12.64 -23.66 -5.52
C ASP A 97 13.28 -24.44 -6.69
N GLU A 98 14.60 -24.63 -6.68
CA GLU A 98 15.36 -25.33 -7.74
C GLU A 98 14.89 -26.77 -8.04
N ASP A 99 14.10 -27.38 -7.14
CA ASP A 99 13.64 -28.78 -7.24
C ASP A 99 12.25 -28.91 -7.91
N ASP A 100 11.60 -27.80 -8.26
CA ASP A 100 10.27 -27.81 -8.89
C ASP A 100 10.40 -28.07 -10.41
N THR A 101 10.68 -29.35 -10.71
CA THR A 101 10.77 -29.88 -12.07
C THR A 101 9.49 -29.54 -12.84
N THR A 102 9.63 -29.05 -14.08
CA THR A 102 8.58 -28.67 -15.05
C THR A 102 7.47 -29.73 -15.21
N GLY A 103 6.58 -29.82 -14.22
CA GLY A 103 5.55 -30.83 -14.09
C GLY A 103 4.21 -30.15 -13.88
N ALA A 104 3.57 -29.79 -15.00
CA ALA A 104 2.16 -29.42 -15.13
C ALA A 104 1.60 -28.54 -14.01
N THR A 105 1.49 -27.24 -14.28
CA THR A 105 0.48 -26.36 -13.66
C THR A 105 -0.87 -27.05 -13.79
N THR A 106 -1.29 -27.77 -12.75
CA THR A 106 -2.64 -28.33 -12.74
C THR A 106 -3.60 -27.14 -12.74
N PRO A 107 -4.54 -27.04 -13.69
CA PRO A 107 -5.45 -25.90 -13.80
C PRO A 107 -6.51 -25.89 -12.66
N TYR A 108 -6.26 -26.59 -11.57
CA TYR A 108 -7.15 -26.70 -10.44
C TYR A 108 -7.01 -25.44 -9.57
N THR A 109 -7.66 -24.37 -10.00
CA THR A 109 -8.06 -23.28 -9.10
C THR A 109 -9.10 -23.85 -8.15
N ALA A 110 -8.64 -24.41 -7.02
CA ALA A 110 -9.51 -24.64 -5.89
C ALA A 110 -10.05 -23.27 -5.46
N ALA A 111 -11.36 -23.07 -5.44
CA ALA A 111 -11.95 -21.90 -4.81
C ALA A 111 -11.70 -22.02 -3.30
N ILE A 112 -10.61 -21.41 -2.82
CA ILE A 112 -10.30 -21.34 -1.39
C ILE A 112 -11.17 -20.21 -0.82
N PRO A 113 -12.20 -20.51 0.01
CA PRO A 113 -13.03 -19.48 0.57
C PRO A 113 -12.24 -18.67 1.59
N GLU A 114 -12.32 -17.34 1.51
CA GLU A 114 -11.71 -16.44 2.49
C GLU A 114 -12.38 -16.56 3.87
N TYR A 115 -13.67 -16.88 3.89
CA TYR A 115 -14.49 -16.96 5.10
C TYR A 115 -15.14 -18.33 5.26
N ARG A 116 -15.23 -18.79 6.50
CA ARG A 116 -16.03 -19.96 6.87
C ARG A 116 -17.47 -19.51 7.18
N VAL A 117 -18.44 -20.05 6.45
CA VAL A 117 -19.85 -19.85 6.76
C VAL A 117 -20.24 -20.73 7.94
N VAL A 118 -20.80 -20.11 8.98
CA VAL A 118 -21.38 -20.79 10.14
C VAL A 118 -22.83 -20.37 10.24
N PHE A 119 -23.73 -21.35 10.20
CA PHE A 119 -25.17 -21.11 10.38
C PHE A 119 -25.46 -21.08 11.87
N ILE A 120 -25.95 -19.94 12.36
CA ILE A 120 -26.37 -19.75 13.75
C ILE A 120 -27.90 -19.64 13.75
N ASP A 121 -28.58 -20.43 14.59
CA ASP A 121 -30.04 -20.34 14.71
C ASP A 121 -30.43 -19.06 15.47
N LYS A 122 -31.62 -18.51 15.16
CA LYS A 122 -32.10 -17.30 15.84
C LYS A 122 -32.25 -17.47 17.35
N SER A 123 -32.43 -18.70 17.83
CA SER A 123 -32.46 -19.02 19.26
C SER A 123 -31.09 -18.97 19.94
N ASP A 124 -30.01 -19.14 19.18
CA ASP A 124 -28.61 -19.04 19.66
C ASP A 124 -28.08 -17.61 19.57
N LEU A 125 -28.80 -16.72 18.89
CA LEU A 125 -28.49 -15.29 18.84
C LEU A 125 -29.02 -14.62 20.11
N GLU A 126 -28.19 -14.59 21.17
CA GLU A 126 -28.24 -13.48 22.11
C GLU A 126 -27.94 -12.23 21.28
N PHE A 127 -28.98 -11.51 20.91
CA PHE A 127 -28.92 -10.34 20.04
C PHE A 127 -28.09 -9.26 20.76
N GLU A 128 -26.76 -9.30 20.61
CA GLU A 128 -25.89 -8.18 20.92
C GLU A 128 -26.12 -7.07 19.88
N ASP A 129 -27.31 -6.49 19.89
CA ASP A 129 -27.61 -5.17 19.33
C ASP A 129 -26.99 -4.07 20.21
N LYS A 130 -25.77 -4.33 20.71
CA LYS A 130 -25.02 -3.43 21.59
C LYS A 130 -23.82 -2.80 20.89
N SER A 131 -23.53 -3.18 19.64
CA SER A 131 -22.33 -2.69 18.95
C SER A 131 -22.54 -1.40 18.14
N TRP A 132 -23.78 -1.02 17.79
CA TRP A 132 -24.02 0.17 16.95
C TRP A 132 -24.99 1.22 17.52
N THR A 133 -25.79 0.89 18.54
CA THR A 133 -27.06 1.62 18.76
C THR A 133 -27.16 2.44 20.04
N LEU A 134 -26.24 2.37 21.02
CA LEU A 134 -26.45 3.07 22.30
C LEU A 134 -25.24 3.71 23.00
N ALA A 135 -24.06 3.79 22.37
CA ALA A 135 -22.90 4.37 23.03
C ALA A 135 -22.17 5.42 22.18
N ASN A 136 -22.88 6.47 21.77
CA ASN A 136 -22.25 7.79 21.81
C ASN A 136 -22.19 8.22 23.29
N GLY A 137 -21.38 7.52 24.08
CA GLY A 137 -20.63 8.15 25.15
C GLY A 137 -19.67 9.18 24.53
N ASN A 138 -18.82 9.83 25.33
CA ASN A 138 -17.86 10.86 24.91
C ASN A 138 -16.82 10.45 23.82
N GLY A 139 -17.06 9.43 22.99
CA GLY A 139 -16.19 8.97 21.92
C GLY A 139 -16.11 9.94 20.73
N VAL A 140 -14.96 9.90 20.05
CA VAL A 140 -14.71 10.66 18.82
C VAL A 140 -15.53 10.06 17.69
N ILE A 141 -16.21 10.91 16.91
CA ILE A 141 -16.96 10.48 15.72
C ILE A 141 -15.97 10.37 14.57
N ASP A 142 -15.81 9.17 14.01
CA ASP A 142 -14.92 8.87 12.90
C ASP A 142 -15.52 7.80 11.97
N ALA A 143 -14.75 7.33 10.97
CA ALA A 143 -15.22 6.33 10.00
C ALA A 143 -15.52 4.95 10.62
N GLN A 144 -14.90 4.63 11.75
CA GLN A 144 -15.12 3.38 12.48
C GLN A 144 -16.24 3.51 13.52
N HIS A 145 -16.52 4.73 13.97
CA HIS A 145 -17.54 5.08 14.96
C HIS A 145 -18.51 6.14 14.42
N PRO A 146 -19.36 5.80 13.43
CA PRO A 146 -20.30 6.75 12.86
C PRO A 146 -21.40 7.12 13.86
N CYS A 147 -21.82 8.38 13.83
CA CYS A 147 -22.94 8.83 14.64
C CYS A 147 -24.28 8.68 13.89
N ARG A 148 -25.32 8.21 14.59
CA ARG A 148 -26.68 8.17 14.06
C ARG A 148 -27.34 9.54 14.19
N ALA A 149 -27.22 10.37 13.16
CA ALA A 149 -27.87 11.68 13.11
C ALA A 149 -29.30 11.60 12.57
N ASN A 150 -30.27 12.21 13.26
CA ASN A 150 -31.64 12.34 12.75
C ASN A 150 -31.70 13.40 11.64
N VAL A 151 -32.33 13.07 10.51
CA VAL A 151 -32.58 14.04 9.44
C VAL A 151 -33.73 14.96 9.86
N ALA A 152 -33.40 16.18 10.28
CA ALA A 152 -34.39 17.14 10.79
C ALA A 152 -35.28 17.72 9.67
N VAL A 153 -34.71 17.99 8.50
CA VAL A 153 -35.42 18.60 7.36
C VAL A 153 -34.90 17.98 6.07
N ARG A 154 -35.81 17.67 5.14
CA ARG A 154 -35.50 17.28 3.76
C ARG A 154 -36.37 18.10 2.81
N LYS A 155 -35.77 18.80 1.85
CA LYS A 155 -36.47 19.67 0.91
C LYS A 155 -35.91 19.52 -0.50
N GLU A 156 -36.79 19.54 -1.50
CA GLU A 156 -36.44 19.60 -2.93
C GLU A 156 -35.83 20.97 -3.28
N LEU A 157 -34.71 20.97 -4.01
CA LEU A 157 -33.99 22.20 -4.38
C LEU A 157 -34.22 22.59 -5.85
N HIS A 158 -34.68 21.69 -6.71
CA HIS A 158 -35.02 22.03 -8.08
C HIS A 158 -36.36 22.77 -8.19
N LYS A 159 -36.51 23.54 -9.28
CA LYS A 159 -37.80 24.15 -9.62
C LYS A 159 -38.75 23.06 -10.15
N PRO A 160 -40.07 23.17 -9.88
CA PRO A 160 -41.03 22.29 -10.54
C PRO A 160 -40.95 22.48 -12.05
N ALA A 161 -41.03 21.36 -12.77
CA ALA A 161 -40.99 21.29 -14.23
C ALA A 161 -42.20 22.00 -14.88
#